data_AF-A0A1V6MZX6-F1
#
_entry.id   AF-A0A1V6MZX6-F1
#
_cell.length_a   1.000
_cell.length_b   1.000
_cell.length_c   1.000
_cell.angle_alpha   90.00
_cell.angle_beta   90.00
_cell.angle_gamma   90.00
#
_symmetry.space_group_name_H-M   'P 1'
#
loop_
_entity.id
_entity.type
_entity.pdbx_description
1 polymer ?
#
loop_
_entity_poly.entity_id
_entity_poly.type
_entity_poly.pdbx_seq_one_letter_code
_entity_poly.pdbx_strand_id
1 'polypeptide(L)' 'MQVRLLQIPDIYDGGPINGRYDTGVRAAVTLFQKRYGIRGDESGVYGDNTRLALMLRTK' A
#
# COMPACT_ATOMS: atom_id res chain seq x y z
N MET A 1 -1.47 -8.02 -1.87
CA MET A 1 -1.19 -6.62 -1.45
C MET A 1 -0.03 -6.01 -2.23
N GLN A 2 1.22 -6.52 -2.10
CA GLN A 2 2.40 -5.98 -2.82
C GLN A 2 2.18 -5.83 -4.34
N VAL A 3 1.58 -6.84 -4.99
CA VAL A 3 1.20 -6.79 -6.41
C VAL A 3 0.29 -5.59 -6.73
N ARG A 4 -0.64 -5.27 -5.84
CA ARG A 4 -1.56 -4.14 -6.02
C ARG A 4 -0.85 -2.80 -5.78
N LEU A 5 0.07 -2.72 -4.82
CA LEU A 5 0.91 -1.53 -4.65
C LEU A 5 1.76 -1.23 -5.90
N LEU A 6 2.27 -2.26 -6.58
CA LEU A 6 3.01 -2.15 -7.84
C LEU A 6 2.15 -1.70 -9.03
N GLN A 7 0.83 -1.88 -8.98
CA GLN A 7 -0.07 -1.38 -10.02
C GLN A 7 -0.28 0.13 -9.94
N ILE A 8 0.17 0.77 -8.85
CA ILE A 8 0.03 2.21 -8.63
C ILE A 8 1.41 2.85 -8.84
N PRO A 9 1.58 3.69 -9.87
CA PRO A 9 2.86 4.35 -10.16
C PRO A 9 3.42 5.10 -8.94
N ASP A 10 4.73 5.08 -8.75
CA ASP A 10 5.47 5.74 -7.65
C ASP A 10 5.14 5.25 -6.23
N ILE A 11 4.35 4.18 -6.05
CA ILE A 11 3.97 3.71 -4.70
C ILE A 11 4.94 2.64 -4.18
N TYR A 12 5.29 1.66 -5.01
CA TYR A 12 6.15 0.54 -4.60
C TYR A 12 7.04 0.08 -5.76
N ASP A 13 7.52 1.03 -6.55
CA ASP A 13 8.26 0.77 -7.79
C ASP A 13 9.53 -0.04 -7.53
N GLY A 14 9.67 -1.15 -8.26
CA GLY A 14 10.81 -2.07 -8.12
C GLY A 14 10.84 -2.85 -6.80
N GLY A 15 9.81 -2.73 -5.95
CA GLY A 15 9.72 -3.45 -4.69
C GLY A 15 9.50 -4.96 -4.88
N PRO A 16 10.11 -5.83 -4.04
CA PRO A 16 9.93 -7.27 -4.17
C PRO A 16 8.50 -7.71 -3.81
N ILE A 17 8.01 -8.76 -4.48
CA ILE A 17 6.75 -9.47 -4.17
C ILE A 17 7.11 -10.78 -3.46
N ASN A 18 7.67 -10.66 -2.25
CA ASN A 18 8.15 -11.79 -1.47
C ASN A 18 7.17 -12.22 -0.37
N GLY A 19 5.99 -11.58 -0.28
CA GLY A 19 4.98 -11.84 0.74
C GLY A 19 5.33 -11.32 2.14
N ARG A 20 6.50 -10.68 2.32
CA ARG A 20 6.94 -10.14 3.61
C ARG A 20 6.47 -8.71 3.76
N TYR A 21 5.99 -8.38 4.95
CA TYR A 21 5.65 -7.01 5.34
C TYR A 21 6.86 -6.34 5.98
N ASP A 22 7.83 -5.95 5.16
CA ASP A 22 9.06 -5.30 5.60
C ASP A 22 8.92 -3.76 5.67
N THR A 23 10.02 -3.08 6.01
CA THR A 23 10.08 -1.62 6.07
C THR A 23 9.78 -0.96 4.72
N GLY A 24 10.13 -1.61 3.60
CA GLY A 24 9.82 -1.13 2.25
C GLY A 24 8.33 -1.16 1.97
N VAL A 25 7.66 -2.28 2.26
CA VAL A 25 6.20 -2.38 2.14
C VAL A 25 5.50 -1.39 3.06
N ARG A 26 5.98 -1.24 4.31
CA ARG A 26 5.41 -0.25 5.25
C ARG A 26 5.55 1.19 4.74
N ALA A 27 6.67 1.54 4.11
CA ALA A 27 6.88 2.85 3.50
C ALA A 27 5.92 3.08 2.32
N ALA A 28 5.79 2.11 1.43
CA ALA A 28 4.85 2.17 0.30
C ALA A 28 3.40 2.35 0.74
N VAL A 29 2.98 1.65 1.79
CA VAL A 29 1.64 1.78 2.38
C VAL A 29 1.43 3.16 2.95
N THR A 30 2.43 3.70 3.66
CA THR A 30 2.37 5.06 4.18
C THR A 30 2.20 6.08 3.06
N LEU A 31 2.97 5.94 1.97
CA LEU A 31 2.88 6.82 0.81
C LEU A 31 1.51 6.72 0.13
N PHE A 32 1.00 5.50 -0.05
CA PHE A 32 -0.32 5.25 -0.59
C PHE A 32 -1.41 5.90 0.26
N GLN A 33 -1.40 5.68 1.57
CA GLN A 33 -2.37 6.27 2.49
C GLN A 33 -2.34 7.80 2.44
N LYS A 34 -1.15 8.41 2.40
CA LYS A 34 -0.98 9.87 2.24
C LYS A 34 -1.55 10.36 0.91
N ARG A 35 -1.20 9.71 -0.20
CA ARG A 35 -1.63 10.09 -1.56
C ARG A 35 -3.15 10.07 -1.72
N TYR A 36 -3.82 9.11 -1.07
CA TYR A 36 -5.28 8.95 -1.18
C TYR A 36 -6.06 9.42 0.05
N GLY A 37 -5.40 10.09 1.00
CA GLY A 37 -6.05 10.66 2.18
C GLY A 37 -6.75 9.63 3.08
N ILE A 38 -6.21 8.41 3.17
CA ILE A 38 -6.79 7.34 3.98
C ILE A 38 -6.57 7.65 5.46
N ARG A 39 -7.64 7.57 6.24
CA ARG A 39 -7.65 7.82 7.69
C ARG A 39 -8.25 6.60 8.41
N GLY A 40 -8.00 6.49 9.71
CA GLY A 40 -8.52 5.39 10.55
C GLY A 40 -7.56 4.20 10.67
N ASP A 41 -6.67 4.00 9.71
CA ASP A 41 -5.57 3.05 9.83
C ASP A 41 -4.30 3.78 10.30
N GLU A 42 -3.46 3.08 11.09
CA GLU A 42 -2.14 3.57 11.44
C GLU A 42 -1.26 3.72 10.17
N SER A 43 -0.38 4.74 10.15
CA SER A 43 0.51 4.99 9.02
C SER A 43 1.40 3.79 8.73
N GLY A 44 1.31 3.31 7.50
CA GLY A 44 2.06 2.16 7.03
C GLY A 44 1.51 0.83 7.52
N VAL A 45 0.31 0.79 8.10
CA VAL A 45 -0.41 -0.43 8.47
C VAL A 45 -1.47 -0.73 7.42
N TYR A 46 -1.49 -1.97 6.94
CA TYR A 46 -2.50 -2.44 5.99
C TYR A 46 -3.78 -2.87 6.71
N GLY A 47 -4.48 -1.87 7.26
CA GLY A 47 -5.81 -2.04 7.87
C GLY A 47 -6.92 -2.13 6.83
N ASP A 48 -8.17 -2.21 7.30
CA ASP A 48 -9.33 -2.42 6.45
C ASP A 48 -9.60 -1.25 5.49
N ASN A 49 -9.38 -0.01 5.92
CA ASN A 49 -9.58 1.17 5.07
C ASN A 49 -8.57 1.18 3.92
N THR A 50 -7.30 0.89 4.24
CA THR A 50 -6.22 0.78 3.28
C THR A 50 -6.47 -0.39 2.32
N ARG A 51 -6.91 -1.53 2.83
CA ARG A 51 -7.25 -2.72 2.03
C ARG A 51 -8.37 -2.41 1.04
N LEU A 52 -9.47 -1.83 1.49
CA LEU A 52 -10.60 -1.44 0.65
C LEU A 52 -10.17 -0.46 -0.44
N ALA A 53 -9.43 0.58 -0.07
CA ALA A 53 -8.94 1.58 -1.01
C ALA A 53 -8.01 0.99 -2.09
N LEU A 54 -7.17 0.02 -1.71
CA LEU A 54 -6.31 -0.71 -2.64
C LEU A 54 -7.17 -1.52 -3.62
N MET A 55 -8.10 -2.33 -3.11
CA MET A 55 -8.97 -3.19 -3.92
C MET A 55 -9.83 -2.41 -4.93
N LEU A 56 -10.29 -1.20 -4.58
CA LEU A 56 -11.08 -0.36 -5.48
C LEU A 56 -10.28 0.19 -6.67
N ARG A 57 -8.94 0.22 -6.60
CA ARG A 57 -8.08 0.91 -7.58
C ARG A 57 -7.24 -0.03 -8.42
N THR A 58 -7.16 -1.29 -8.03
CA THR A 58 -6.30 -2.28 -8.65
C THR A 58 -7.14 -3.49 -9.01
N LYS A 59 -6.78 -4.23 -10.07
CA LYS A 59 -7.46 -5.48 -10.44
C LYS A 59 -6.73 -6.68 -9.85
#